data_AF-A0A1I3QA57-F1
#
_entry.id   AF-A0A1I3QA57-F1
#
_cell.length_a   1.000
_cell.length_b   1.000
_cell.length_c   1.000
_cell.angle_alpha   90.00
_cell.angle_beta   90.00
_cell.angle_gamma   90.00
#
_symmetry.space_group_name_H-M   'P 1'
#
loop_
_entity.id
_entity.type
_entity.pdbx_description
1 polymer ?
#
loop_
_entity_poly.entity_id
_entity_poly.type
_entity_poly.pdbx_seq_one_letter_code
_entity_poly.pdbx_strand_id
1 'polypeptide(L)'
;MDHFRIRPIAESDLDTVVLEAGGRRAHPDHDRRDLRGADFVLGDLVIELKALDEDGFDKPARQQKLATLFRGRDPERPVVVVDRKRLSEDDQRTYDRIVEGPVKNAIKSAKGQLEQSRTEFPDTKLSVVLLLNNGYTALDHDALLELAERRARNDSSDIDGVIVAGCYFYSDTFDSFFTWPIDYVSVRGAPEPPEFEALRQAWHGLANSAMTALMQSGHGPDAIKGPVVDMQFDVDGVTYVKPAPPMGRKSDFFVNGRPRKDSSGLKHCPPVALTHPGLSLAEWTRLRNVLSGDPGLGETYEDWLRQKAKGVEHGTPMAPFIPVAVTAAPFKIWLATERQPATFGALLNYANGLFDTRLRVLLAGARERTTKTLLPPRYVLAVTQEIGQDRANDVSDIAIVHELLNGETKIYPVLENVRMFHEYALTLACAHALANELETVLWQKNRTYGWS
;
A
#
# COMPACT_ATOMS: atom_id res chain seq x y z
N MET A 1 -3.95 11.70 -14.31
CA MET A 1 -4.21 13.12 -13.98
C MET A 1 -3.06 13.58 -13.13
N ASP A 2 -2.46 14.72 -13.45
CA ASP A 2 -1.41 15.28 -12.62
C ASP A 2 -2.01 15.75 -11.30
N HIS A 3 -1.51 15.19 -10.21
CA HIS A 3 -1.83 15.69 -8.87
C HIS A 3 -1.24 17.09 -8.71
N PHE A 4 -1.82 17.89 -7.81
CA PHE A 4 -1.10 19.05 -7.30
C PHE A 4 0.29 18.62 -6.81
N ARG A 5 1.26 19.49 -7.00
CA ARG A 5 2.57 19.35 -6.37
C ARG A 5 2.83 20.58 -5.54
N ILE A 6 3.55 20.40 -4.45
CA ILE A 6 3.92 21.48 -3.54
C ILE A 6 5.42 21.68 -3.64
N ARG A 7 5.85 22.94 -3.61
CA ARG A 7 7.26 23.29 -3.43
C ARG A 7 7.67 22.90 -2.01
N PRO A 8 8.76 22.13 -1.81
CA PRO A 8 9.33 21.93 -0.48
C PRO A 8 9.58 23.27 0.22
N ILE A 9 9.39 23.30 1.53
CA ILE A 9 9.59 24.52 2.30
C ILE A 9 11.09 24.77 2.41
N ALA A 10 11.54 25.86 1.82
CA ALA A 10 12.94 26.25 1.78
C ALA A 10 13.30 27.03 3.05
N GLU A 11 14.59 27.08 3.35
CA GLU A 11 15.12 27.84 4.48
C GLU A 11 14.74 29.34 4.39
N SER A 12 14.72 29.91 3.19
CA SER A 12 14.27 31.30 2.95
C SER A 12 12.81 31.56 3.29
N ASP A 13 11.96 30.51 3.25
CA ASP A 13 10.58 30.65 3.71
C ASP A 13 10.54 30.80 5.23
N LEU A 14 11.39 30.05 5.93
CA LEU A 14 11.53 30.16 7.40
C LEU A 14 12.17 31.49 7.80
N ASP A 15 13.10 32.03 7.00
CA ASP A 15 13.61 33.39 7.19
C ASP A 15 12.47 34.41 7.23
N THR A 16 11.56 34.31 6.26
CA THR A 16 10.40 35.20 6.15
C THR A 16 9.47 35.03 7.35
N VAL A 17 9.14 33.78 7.72
CA VAL A 17 8.28 33.47 8.87
C VAL A 17 8.86 34.02 10.17
N VAL A 18 10.16 33.83 10.41
CA VAL A 18 10.82 34.32 11.64
C VAL A 18 10.88 35.85 11.65
N LEU A 19 11.18 36.49 10.52
CA LEU A 19 11.19 37.96 10.42
C LEU A 19 9.80 38.56 10.67
N GLU A 20 8.75 37.96 10.09
CA GLU A 20 7.36 38.38 10.30
C GLU A 20 6.90 38.19 11.76
N ALA A 21 7.43 37.17 12.45
CA ALA A 21 7.22 36.98 13.88
C ALA A 21 7.97 38.01 14.76
N GLY A 22 8.79 38.87 14.17
CA GLY A 22 9.61 39.87 14.88
C GLY A 22 11.00 39.35 15.30
N GLY A 23 11.42 38.20 14.77
CA GLY A 23 12.73 37.60 15.00
C GLY A 23 13.76 38.05 13.96
N ARG A 24 14.90 37.37 13.96
CA ARG A 24 16.00 37.61 13.00
C ARG A 24 16.87 36.36 12.87
N ARG A 25 17.70 36.33 11.82
CA ARG A 25 18.85 35.42 11.78
C ARG A 25 19.75 35.67 12.98
N ALA A 26 20.15 34.60 13.65
CA ALA A 26 21.14 34.64 14.71
C ALA A 26 22.48 35.10 14.13
N HIS A 27 22.88 34.49 13.01
CA HIS A 27 24.20 34.69 12.39
C HIS A 27 24.08 34.96 10.89
N PRO A 28 23.90 36.22 10.46
CA PRO A 28 23.77 36.58 9.04
C PRO A 28 25.00 36.22 8.19
N ASP A 29 26.16 36.03 8.82
CA ASP A 29 27.45 35.74 8.22
C ASP A 29 27.87 34.26 8.37
N HIS A 30 26.92 33.35 8.59
CA HIS A 30 27.17 31.95 8.92
C HIS A 30 28.17 31.23 7.98
N ASP A 31 28.17 31.55 6.68
CA ASP A 31 29.09 31.00 5.67
C ASP A 31 30.58 31.29 5.94
N ARG A 32 30.88 32.26 6.81
CA ARG A 32 32.23 32.74 7.11
C ARG A 32 32.70 32.37 8.51
N ARG A 33 31.90 31.61 9.26
CA ARG A 33 32.16 31.27 10.66
C ARG A 33 32.75 29.86 10.80
N ASP A 34 33.75 29.73 11.68
CA ASP A 34 34.32 28.43 12.04
C ASP A 34 33.43 27.65 13.03
N LEU A 35 32.67 28.36 13.86
CA LEU A 35 31.75 27.79 14.85
C LEU A 35 30.31 27.86 14.34
N ARG A 36 29.64 26.70 14.29
CA ARG A 36 28.23 26.60 13.91
C ARG A 36 27.35 27.01 15.08
N GLY A 37 26.46 27.96 14.85
CA GLY A 37 25.44 28.38 15.80
C GLY A 37 24.04 28.02 15.31
N ALA A 38 23.05 28.40 16.12
CA ALA A 38 21.64 28.43 15.82
C ALA A 38 21.32 29.29 14.59
N ASP A 39 20.19 29.01 13.94
CA ASP A 39 19.74 29.76 12.78
C ASP A 39 19.08 31.10 13.16
N PHE A 40 18.29 31.12 14.22
CA PHE A 40 17.39 32.23 14.53
C PHE A 40 17.41 32.66 16.00
N VAL A 41 17.07 33.94 16.20
CA VAL A 41 16.73 34.51 17.50
C VAL A 41 15.35 35.16 17.40
N LEU A 42 14.46 34.87 18.35
CA LEU A 42 13.12 35.43 18.43
C LEU A 42 12.76 35.71 19.89
N GLY A 43 12.80 36.99 20.28
CA GLY A 43 12.63 37.38 21.69
C GLY A 43 13.60 36.65 22.60
N ASP A 44 13.08 35.91 23.57
CA ASP A 44 13.87 35.10 24.52
C ASP A 44 14.32 33.73 23.94
N LEU A 45 14.04 33.44 22.67
CA LEU A 45 14.33 32.15 22.04
C LEU A 45 15.58 32.18 21.17
N VAL A 46 16.38 31.12 21.28
CA VAL A 46 17.33 30.69 20.25
C VAL A 46 16.76 29.46 19.57
N ILE A 47 16.66 29.50 18.24
CA ILE A 47 16.01 28.45 17.44
C ILE A 47 17.01 27.89 16.42
N GLU A 48 17.21 26.58 16.45
CA GLU A 48 17.94 25.84 15.42
C GLU A 48 16.95 25.09 14.51
N LEU A 49 17.07 25.29 13.20
CA LEU A 49 16.27 24.62 12.19
C LEU A 49 16.90 23.29 11.77
N LYS A 50 16.08 22.24 11.70
CA LYS A 50 16.45 20.97 11.06
C LYS A 50 15.33 20.53 10.12
N ALA A 51 15.63 20.53 8.83
CA ALA A 51 14.76 19.96 7.82
C ALA A 51 14.91 18.44 7.73
N LEU A 52 13.78 17.74 7.66
CA LEU A 52 13.68 16.32 7.37
C LEU A 52 13.24 16.17 5.91
N ASP A 53 14.19 16.25 4.98
CA ASP A 53 13.92 16.29 3.54
C ASP A 53 13.79 14.89 2.90
N GLU A 54 14.41 13.87 3.51
CA GLU A 54 14.35 12.48 3.04
C GLU A 54 13.48 11.66 3.98
N ASP A 55 12.75 10.69 3.41
CA ASP A 55 12.03 9.74 4.25
C ASP A 55 13.06 8.84 4.95
N GLY A 56 12.86 8.65 6.26
CA GLY A 56 13.69 7.74 7.01
C GLY A 56 13.66 6.35 6.39
N PHE A 57 12.63 5.90 5.69
CA PHE A 57 12.60 4.51 5.26
C PHE A 57 13.37 4.24 3.95
N ASP A 58 13.94 5.26 3.32
CA ASP A 58 14.64 5.14 2.02
C ASP A 58 16.04 4.55 2.12
N LYS A 59 16.67 4.57 3.30
CA LYS A 59 18.05 4.06 3.44
C LYS A 59 18.06 2.52 3.46
N PRO A 60 18.81 1.85 2.56
CA PRO A 60 18.86 0.38 2.49
C PRO A 60 19.21 -0.30 3.82
N ALA A 61 20.14 0.27 4.59
CA ALA A 61 20.52 -0.27 5.89
C ALA A 61 19.36 -0.26 6.92
N ARG A 62 18.42 0.68 6.78
CA ARG A 62 17.21 0.74 7.64
C ARG A 62 16.16 -0.25 7.15
N GLN A 63 15.97 -0.33 5.84
CA GLN A 63 15.11 -1.33 5.19
C GLN A 63 15.50 -2.75 5.60
N GLN A 64 16.79 -3.10 5.60
CA GLN A 64 17.25 -4.42 6.04
C GLN A 64 16.91 -4.72 7.52
N LYS A 65 17.06 -3.72 8.40
CA LYS A 65 16.72 -3.88 9.82
C LYS A 65 15.22 -4.09 10.03
N LEU A 66 14.39 -3.33 9.31
CA LEU A 66 12.93 -3.51 9.33
C LEU A 66 12.54 -4.87 8.75
N ALA A 67 13.11 -5.25 7.61
CA ALA A 67 12.87 -6.54 6.98
C ALA A 67 13.17 -7.69 7.95
N THR A 68 14.33 -7.64 8.62
CA THR A 68 14.72 -8.63 9.64
C THR A 68 13.72 -8.68 10.80
N LEU A 69 13.29 -7.52 11.30
CA LEU A 69 12.35 -7.42 12.42
C LEU A 69 10.98 -8.02 12.10
N PHE A 70 10.46 -7.79 10.89
CA PHE A 70 9.14 -8.25 10.50
C PHE A 70 9.13 -9.66 9.87
N ARG A 71 10.23 -10.10 9.27
CA ARG A 71 10.27 -11.38 8.53
C ARG A 71 9.93 -12.58 9.40
N GLY A 72 10.39 -12.59 10.65
CA GLY A 72 10.16 -13.71 11.57
C GLY A 72 8.68 -13.98 11.89
N ARG A 73 7.80 -12.99 11.67
CA ARG A 73 6.35 -13.13 11.94
C ARG A 73 5.57 -13.68 10.75
N ASP A 74 6.03 -13.35 9.55
CA ASP A 74 5.36 -13.67 8.29
C ASP A 74 6.36 -14.33 7.30
N PRO A 75 6.94 -15.49 7.63
CA PRO A 75 8.05 -16.08 6.87
C PRO A 75 7.66 -16.57 5.47
N GLU A 76 6.38 -16.84 5.22
CA GLU A 76 5.90 -17.33 3.92
C GLU A 76 5.19 -16.24 3.10
N ARG A 77 4.99 -15.04 3.67
CA ARG A 77 4.28 -13.98 2.98
C ARG A 77 5.18 -13.28 1.96
N PRO A 78 4.68 -13.03 0.73
CA PRO A 78 5.40 -12.27 -0.28
C PRO A 78 5.29 -10.77 -0.07
N VAL A 79 4.25 -10.32 0.66
CA VAL A 79 4.06 -8.93 1.07
C VAL A 79 3.83 -8.86 2.57
N VAL A 80 4.63 -8.06 3.26
CA VAL A 80 4.64 -7.90 4.71
C VAL A 80 4.29 -6.47 5.08
N VAL A 81 3.26 -6.31 5.91
CA VAL A 81 2.85 -5.00 6.42
C VAL A 81 3.75 -4.58 7.59
N VAL A 82 4.42 -3.44 7.42
CA VAL A 82 5.25 -2.76 8.41
C VAL A 82 4.34 -1.91 9.30
N ASP A 83 3.81 -2.54 10.35
CA ASP A 83 2.96 -1.91 11.35
C ASP A 83 3.48 -2.21 12.76
N ARG A 84 3.83 -1.15 13.50
CA ARG A 84 4.29 -1.19 14.88
C ARG A 84 3.35 -1.98 15.79
N LYS A 85 2.03 -1.89 15.58
CA LYS A 85 1.03 -2.54 16.46
C LYS A 85 1.02 -4.08 16.33
N ARG A 86 1.62 -4.62 15.27
CA ARG A 86 1.78 -6.08 15.06
C ARG A 86 2.95 -6.68 15.84
N LEU A 87 3.79 -5.84 16.43
CA LEU A 87 5.02 -6.23 17.11
C LEU A 87 4.79 -6.46 18.61
N SER A 88 5.59 -7.35 19.21
CA SER A 88 5.70 -7.49 20.66
C SER A 88 6.25 -6.20 21.28
N GLU A 89 6.12 -5.98 22.58
CA GLU A 89 6.64 -4.76 23.23
C GLU A 89 8.15 -4.56 23.00
N ASP A 90 8.95 -5.63 23.03
CA ASP A 90 10.39 -5.55 22.79
C ASP A 90 10.72 -5.28 21.32
N ASP A 91 9.97 -5.88 20.39
CA ASP A 91 10.10 -5.61 18.96
C ASP A 91 9.64 -4.18 18.63
N GLN A 92 8.61 -3.66 19.31
CA GLN A 92 8.17 -2.27 19.17
C GLN A 92 9.29 -1.30 19.55
N ARG A 93 10.01 -1.55 20.65
CA ARG A 93 11.19 -0.76 21.04
C ARG A 93 12.29 -0.81 19.97
N THR A 94 12.49 -1.98 19.37
CA THR A 94 13.46 -2.16 18.28
C THR A 94 13.05 -1.39 17.04
N TYR A 95 11.77 -1.48 16.65
CA TYR A 95 11.18 -0.69 15.58
C TYR A 95 11.37 0.81 15.82
N ASP A 96 10.99 1.30 17.02
CA ASP A 96 11.10 2.71 17.39
C ASP A 96 12.55 3.19 17.22
N ARG A 97 13.54 2.43 17.71
CA ARG A 97 14.97 2.77 17.54
C ARG A 97 15.41 2.86 16.07
N ILE A 98 14.86 2.03 15.20
CA ILE A 98 15.17 2.02 13.77
C ILE A 98 14.60 3.28 13.08
N VAL A 99 13.35 3.63 13.39
CA VAL A 99 12.64 4.79 12.83
C VAL A 99 13.17 6.11 13.37
N GLU A 100 13.57 6.14 14.64
CA GLU A 100 14.02 7.34 15.36
C GLU A 100 15.34 7.93 14.87
N GLY A 101 16.12 7.21 14.07
CA GLY A 101 17.49 7.59 13.69
C GLY A 101 17.63 9.03 13.14
N PRO A 102 16.83 9.46 12.15
CA PRO A 102 16.94 10.79 11.56
C PRO A 102 16.63 11.90 12.57
N VAL A 103 15.53 11.77 13.32
CA VAL A 103 15.12 12.74 14.36
C VAL A 103 16.17 12.80 15.46
N LYS A 104 16.67 11.64 15.92
CA LYS A 104 17.74 11.58 16.93
C LYS A 104 19.00 12.33 16.47
N ASN A 105 19.41 12.15 15.21
CA ASN A 105 20.59 12.83 14.68
C ASN A 105 20.37 14.34 14.54
N ALA A 106 19.17 14.76 14.12
CA ALA A 106 18.78 16.17 14.04
C ALA A 106 18.85 16.84 15.42
N ILE A 107 18.25 16.23 16.45
CA ILE A 107 18.28 16.70 17.85
C ILE A 107 19.73 16.77 18.37
N LYS A 108 20.54 15.74 18.13
CA LYS A 108 21.95 15.74 18.56
C LYS A 108 22.79 16.81 17.89
N SER A 109 22.58 17.05 16.59
CA SER A 109 23.27 18.12 15.88
C SER A 109 22.84 19.49 16.40
N ALA A 110 21.53 19.68 16.62
CA ALA A 110 20.99 20.95 17.07
C ALA A 110 21.47 21.32 18.47
N LYS A 111 21.63 20.32 19.36
CA LYS A 111 22.18 20.51 20.69
C LYS A 111 23.48 21.35 20.68
N GLY A 112 24.48 20.96 19.90
CA GLY A 112 25.77 21.64 19.90
C GLY A 112 25.71 23.08 19.39
N GLN A 113 24.81 23.34 18.43
CA GLN A 113 24.59 24.68 17.87
C GLN A 113 23.86 25.59 18.87
N LEU A 114 22.90 25.05 19.61
CA LEU A 114 22.15 25.76 20.65
C LEU A 114 23.04 26.09 21.85
N GLU A 115 23.87 25.16 22.31
CA GLU A 115 24.86 25.41 23.38
C GLU A 115 25.80 26.57 23.02
N GLN A 116 26.32 26.58 21.79
CA GLN A 116 27.18 27.65 21.30
C GLN A 116 26.42 28.99 21.25
N SER A 117 25.24 29.02 20.64
CA SER A 117 24.48 30.28 20.48
C SER A 117 23.93 30.85 21.78
N ARG A 118 23.61 30.03 22.79
CA ARG A 118 23.27 30.54 24.13
C ARG A 118 24.39 31.36 24.75
N THR A 119 25.65 31.03 24.45
CA THR A 119 26.81 31.79 24.93
C THR A 119 26.94 33.13 24.21
N GLU A 120 26.55 33.18 22.94
CA GLU A 120 26.64 34.37 22.08
C GLU A 120 25.43 35.31 22.25
N PHE A 121 24.28 34.79 22.67
CA PHE A 121 23.05 35.56 22.94
C PHE A 121 22.58 35.38 24.39
N PRO A 122 23.27 35.99 25.37
CA PRO A 122 22.99 35.77 26.80
C PRO A 122 21.62 36.29 27.25
N ASP A 123 20.98 37.17 26.47
CA ASP A 123 19.63 37.68 26.76
C ASP A 123 18.53 36.65 26.47
N THR A 124 18.85 35.58 25.73
CA THR A 124 17.90 34.49 25.43
C THR A 124 17.83 33.50 26.59
N LYS A 125 16.64 32.94 26.83
CA LYS A 125 16.36 32.07 27.98
C LYS A 125 16.09 30.63 27.57
N LEU A 126 15.58 30.41 26.36
CA LEU A 126 15.09 29.12 25.92
C LEU A 126 15.76 28.69 24.61
N SER A 127 16.20 27.45 24.58
CA SER A 127 16.77 26.80 23.39
C SER A 127 15.76 25.85 22.77
N VAL A 128 15.42 26.13 21.51
CA VAL A 128 14.35 25.43 20.79
C VAL A 128 14.89 24.82 19.51
N VAL A 129 14.48 23.60 19.22
CA VAL A 129 14.71 22.99 17.90
C VAL A 129 13.44 23.11 17.08
N LEU A 130 13.53 23.65 15.86
CA LEU A 130 12.45 23.62 14.88
C LEU A 130 12.72 22.48 13.89
N LEU A 131 11.93 21.42 13.97
CA LEU A 131 11.94 20.32 13.01
C LEU A 131 10.92 20.59 11.89
N LEU A 132 11.42 20.69 10.66
CA LEU A 132 10.59 20.91 9.49
C LEU A 132 10.40 19.61 8.70
N ASN A 133 9.19 19.08 8.63
CA ASN A 133 8.87 17.90 7.84
C ASN A 133 8.64 18.23 6.36
N ASN A 134 9.70 18.12 5.57
CA ASN A 134 9.66 18.34 4.12
C ASN A 134 9.41 17.06 3.32
N GLY A 135 9.86 15.89 3.79
CA GLY A 135 9.77 14.63 3.03
C GLY A 135 9.55 13.37 3.85
N TYR A 136 9.40 13.46 5.17
CA TYR A 136 9.17 12.32 6.06
C TYR A 136 7.69 11.91 6.08
N THR A 137 7.27 11.12 5.10
CA THR A 137 5.87 10.72 4.89
C THR A 137 5.45 9.51 5.73
N ALA A 138 6.41 8.76 6.27
CA ALA A 138 6.20 7.62 7.14
C ALA A 138 5.34 7.88 8.39
N LEU A 139 5.44 9.09 8.94
CA LEU A 139 4.82 9.49 10.20
C LEU A 139 3.86 10.64 9.92
N ASP A 140 2.70 10.59 10.56
CA ASP A 140 1.87 11.78 10.68
C ASP A 140 2.51 12.80 11.63
N HIS A 141 1.90 13.99 11.69
CA HIS A 141 2.42 15.10 12.49
C HIS A 141 2.54 14.72 13.97
N ASP A 142 1.50 14.14 14.55
CA ASP A 142 1.44 13.78 15.96
C ASP A 142 2.51 12.74 16.32
N ALA A 143 2.70 11.70 15.49
CA ALA A 143 3.72 10.71 15.71
C ALA A 143 5.13 11.30 15.59
N LEU A 144 5.36 12.27 14.69
CA LEU A 144 6.64 12.99 14.62
C LEU A 144 6.87 13.89 15.84
N LEU A 145 5.81 14.55 16.32
CA LEU A 145 5.81 15.41 17.49
C LEU A 145 6.21 14.64 18.76
N GLU A 146 5.52 13.52 19.03
CA GLU A 146 5.84 12.62 20.15
C GLU A 146 7.28 12.08 20.07
N LEU A 147 7.73 11.75 18.85
CA LEU A 147 9.07 11.24 18.60
C LEU A 147 10.13 12.28 18.93
N ALA A 148 9.91 13.52 18.48
CA ALA A 148 10.82 14.63 18.64
C ALA A 148 10.92 15.03 20.12
N GLU A 149 9.79 15.12 20.83
CA GLU A 149 9.76 15.35 22.28
C GLU A 149 10.56 14.28 23.01
N ARG A 150 10.25 13.00 22.77
CA ARG A 150 10.92 11.87 23.42
C ARG A 150 12.43 11.92 23.18
N ARG A 151 12.86 12.34 21.99
CA ARG A 151 14.28 12.46 21.65
C ARG A 151 14.95 13.65 22.30
N ALA A 152 14.34 14.83 22.26
CA ALA A 152 14.88 15.99 22.97
C ALA A 152 15.03 15.72 24.48
N ARG A 153 14.02 15.10 25.10
CA ARG A 153 14.03 14.74 26.53
C ARG A 153 15.12 13.73 26.91
N ASN A 154 15.46 12.79 26.03
CA ASN A 154 16.40 11.71 26.34
C ASN A 154 17.83 11.99 25.87
N ASP A 155 18.01 12.78 24.80
CA ASP A 155 19.30 12.94 24.13
C ASP A 155 19.97 14.31 24.41
N SER A 156 19.30 15.29 25.05
CA SER A 156 19.88 16.60 25.37
C SER A 156 19.31 17.25 26.63
N SER A 157 20.13 17.75 27.55
CA SER A 157 19.73 18.59 28.69
C SER A 157 19.44 20.04 28.31
N ASP A 158 19.92 20.48 27.14
CA ASP A 158 20.10 21.89 26.79
C ASP A 158 19.03 22.37 25.79
N ILE A 159 18.07 21.51 25.48
CA ILE A 159 16.89 21.82 24.67
C ILE A 159 15.69 21.94 25.60
N ASP A 160 15.08 23.12 25.58
CA ASP A 160 13.93 23.48 26.42
C ASP A 160 12.60 23.24 25.70
N GLY A 161 12.59 23.26 24.36
CA GLY A 161 11.39 23.02 23.57
C GLY A 161 11.68 22.48 22.18
N VAL A 162 10.67 21.87 21.58
CA VAL A 162 10.70 21.46 20.18
C VAL A 162 9.48 22.00 19.46
N ILE A 163 9.69 22.62 18.31
CA ILE A 163 8.63 22.96 17.36
C ILE A 163 8.69 21.95 16.24
N VAL A 164 7.56 21.35 15.87
CA VAL A 164 7.45 20.58 14.64
C VAL A 164 6.53 21.33 13.71
N ALA A 165 6.96 21.50 12.46
CA ALA A 165 6.19 22.16 11.42
C ALA A 165 6.29 21.38 10.11
N GLY A 166 5.34 21.55 9.19
CA GLY A 166 5.47 20.98 7.86
C GLY A 166 4.22 21.17 7.01
N CYS A 167 4.29 20.72 5.76
CA CYS A 167 3.15 20.68 4.85
C CYS A 167 2.85 19.22 4.48
N TYR A 168 1.70 18.69 4.91
CA TYR A 168 1.25 17.35 4.55
C TYR A 168 0.14 17.45 3.52
N PHE A 169 0.34 16.77 2.40
CA PHE A 169 -0.60 16.75 1.30
C PHE A 169 -1.18 15.36 1.17
N TYR A 170 -2.49 15.21 1.32
CA TYR A 170 -3.18 13.95 1.07
C TYR A 170 -4.07 14.11 -0.15
N SER A 171 -4.10 13.10 -1.02
CA SER A 171 -5.02 13.07 -2.15
C SER A 171 -5.41 11.65 -2.49
N ASP A 172 -6.66 11.47 -2.91
CA ASP A 172 -7.16 10.22 -3.48
C ASP A 172 -7.58 10.40 -4.96
N THR A 173 -7.02 11.41 -5.63
CA THR A 173 -7.34 11.90 -6.98
C THR A 173 -8.60 12.77 -7.07
N PHE A 174 -9.56 12.62 -6.16
CA PHE A 174 -10.79 13.42 -6.14
C PHE A 174 -10.71 14.52 -5.09
N ASP A 175 -10.45 14.13 -3.84
CA ASP A 175 -10.21 15.04 -2.72
C ASP A 175 -8.71 15.38 -2.61
N SER A 176 -8.44 16.59 -2.15
CA SER A 176 -7.09 17.07 -1.84
C SER A 176 -7.11 17.83 -0.52
N PHE A 177 -6.37 17.33 0.48
CA PHE A 177 -6.23 17.97 1.78
C PHE A 177 -4.80 18.43 1.98
N PHE A 178 -4.64 19.71 2.27
CA PHE A 178 -3.36 20.35 2.58
C PHE A 178 -3.39 20.74 4.05
N THR A 179 -2.55 20.13 4.87
CA THR A 179 -2.41 20.50 6.28
C THR A 179 -1.04 21.12 6.51
N TRP A 180 -1.03 22.27 7.19
CA TRP A 180 0.16 23.03 7.50
C TRP A 180 0.34 23.16 9.02
N PRO A 181 0.45 22.04 9.77
CA PRO A 181 0.56 22.08 11.22
C PRO A 181 1.88 22.73 11.66
N ILE A 182 1.82 23.41 12.81
CA ILE A 182 2.97 23.89 13.57
C ILE A 182 2.61 23.80 15.05
N ASP A 183 3.34 22.98 15.78
CA ASP A 183 3.03 22.68 17.18
C ASP A 183 4.31 22.75 18.02
N TYR A 184 4.18 23.28 19.24
CA TYR A 184 5.24 23.38 20.22
C TYR A 184 5.06 22.31 21.29
N VAL A 185 6.15 21.63 21.66
CA VAL A 185 6.20 20.75 22.81
C VAL A 185 7.28 21.20 23.78
N SER A 186 6.85 21.39 25.02
CA SER A 186 7.72 21.64 26.15
C SER A 186 8.59 20.42 26.48
N VAL A 187 9.89 20.63 26.59
CA VAL A 187 10.81 19.62 27.10
C VAL A 187 11.03 19.88 28.59
N ARG A 188 10.79 18.85 29.41
CA ARG A 188 10.95 18.89 30.88
C ARG A 188 10.15 20.00 31.61
N GLY A 189 9.03 20.43 31.03
CA GLY A 189 8.12 21.37 31.70
C GLY A 189 8.53 22.84 31.58
N ALA A 190 9.43 23.18 30.64
CA ALA A 190 9.64 24.56 30.23
C ALA A 190 8.29 25.19 29.77
N PRO A 191 7.97 26.44 30.14
CA PRO A 191 6.75 27.07 29.67
C PRO A 191 6.79 27.25 28.15
N GLU A 192 5.62 27.18 27.52
CA GLU A 192 5.50 27.60 26.12
C GLU A 192 5.86 29.10 26.02
N PRO A 193 6.81 29.47 25.15
CA PRO A 193 7.24 30.84 25.01
C PRO A 193 6.13 31.68 24.33
N PRO A 194 5.82 32.89 24.83
CA PRO A 194 4.80 33.75 24.21
C PRO A 194 5.12 34.09 22.75
N GLU A 195 6.40 34.08 22.38
CA GLU A 195 6.86 34.27 21.00
C GLU A 195 6.39 33.19 20.03
N PHE A 196 6.06 31.97 20.52
CA PHE A 196 5.56 30.90 19.65
C PHE A 196 4.25 31.28 18.96
N GLU A 197 3.38 32.05 19.62
CA GLU A 197 2.13 32.50 19.00
C GLU A 197 2.40 33.39 17.78
N ALA A 198 3.35 34.32 17.87
CA ALA A 198 3.73 35.16 16.75
C ALA A 198 4.29 34.33 15.59
N LEU A 199 5.13 33.34 15.90
CA LEU A 199 5.67 32.41 14.91
C LEU A 199 4.58 31.57 14.24
N ARG A 200 3.61 31.08 15.01
CA ARG A 200 2.45 30.32 14.51
C ARG A 200 1.58 31.15 13.58
N GLN A 201 1.35 32.43 13.90
CA GLN A 201 0.60 33.33 13.01
C GLN A 201 1.36 33.60 11.70
N ALA A 202 2.67 33.85 11.76
CA ALA A 202 3.51 34.02 10.58
C ALA A 202 3.54 32.75 9.71
N TRP A 203 3.60 31.56 10.33
CA TRP A 203 3.49 30.28 9.63
C TRP A 203 2.15 30.11 8.90
N HIS A 204 1.03 30.49 9.52
CA HIS A 204 -0.27 30.51 8.84
C HIS A 204 -0.30 31.51 7.69
N GLY A 205 0.40 32.64 7.81
CA GLY A 205 0.62 33.59 6.71
C GLY A 205 1.32 32.95 5.51
N LEU A 206 2.42 32.23 5.76
CA LEU A 206 3.13 31.45 4.74
C LEU A 206 2.21 30.41 4.09
N ALA A 207 1.47 29.64 4.89
CA ALA A 207 0.55 28.62 4.38
C ALA A 207 -0.53 29.23 3.48
N ASN A 208 -1.13 30.35 3.87
CA ASN A 208 -2.13 31.06 3.07
C ASN A 208 -1.55 31.57 1.75
N SER A 209 -0.36 32.16 1.78
CA SER A 209 0.34 32.65 0.59
C SER A 209 0.67 31.50 -0.37
N ALA A 210 1.21 30.40 0.15
CA ALA A 210 1.56 29.21 -0.62
C ALA A 210 0.32 28.56 -1.26
N MET A 211 -0.77 28.41 -0.51
CA MET A 211 -2.02 27.86 -1.03
C MET A 211 -2.69 28.79 -2.05
N THR A 212 -2.66 30.10 -1.82
CA THR A 212 -3.16 31.10 -2.79
C THR A 212 -2.41 31.01 -4.10
N ALA A 213 -1.07 30.96 -4.06
CA ALA A 213 -0.25 30.80 -5.24
C ALA A 213 -0.55 29.47 -5.99
N LEU A 214 -0.67 28.36 -5.25
CA LEU A 214 -0.99 27.05 -5.82
C LEU A 214 -2.37 27.05 -6.52
N MET A 215 -3.38 27.71 -5.92
CA MET A 215 -4.73 27.77 -6.50
C MET A 215 -4.82 28.73 -7.69
N GLN A 216 -4.06 29.83 -7.69
CA GLN A 216 -4.09 30.84 -8.77
C GLN A 216 -3.24 30.45 -9.97
N SER A 217 -2.05 29.88 -9.74
CA SER A 217 -1.04 29.66 -10.78
C SER A 217 -0.75 28.18 -11.05
N GLY A 218 -1.38 27.26 -10.30
CA GLY A 218 -1.04 25.85 -10.35
C GLY A 218 0.30 25.56 -9.66
N HIS A 219 0.86 24.38 -9.94
CA HIS A 219 2.16 23.99 -9.40
C HIS A 219 3.29 24.61 -10.24
N GLY A 220 4.21 25.32 -9.58
CA GLY A 220 5.40 25.89 -10.21
C GLY A 220 6.44 24.84 -10.60
N PRO A 221 7.51 25.23 -11.32
CA PRO A 221 8.56 24.31 -11.78
C PRO A 221 9.31 23.60 -10.62
N ASP A 222 9.38 24.24 -9.45
CA ASP A 222 10.07 23.72 -8.26
C ASP A 222 9.16 22.83 -7.38
N ALA A 223 7.92 22.60 -7.82
CA ALA A 223 6.96 21.80 -7.07
C ALA A 223 7.21 20.30 -7.31
N ILE A 224 7.89 19.67 -6.36
CA ILE A 224 8.25 18.25 -6.43
C ILE A 224 7.53 17.37 -5.40
N LYS A 225 6.97 17.95 -4.33
CA LYS A 225 6.32 17.19 -3.27
C LYS A 225 4.93 16.75 -3.70
N GLY A 226 4.76 15.43 -3.83
CA GLY A 226 3.48 14.79 -4.13
C GLY A 226 2.65 14.51 -2.87
N PRO A 227 1.50 13.84 -3.01
CA PRO A 227 0.71 13.42 -1.87
C PRO A 227 1.47 12.40 -1.02
N VAL A 228 1.06 12.25 0.24
CA VAL A 228 1.51 11.19 1.15
C VAL A 228 1.10 9.85 0.55
N VAL A 229 2.11 9.01 0.32
CA VAL A 229 1.96 7.69 -0.29
C VAL A 229 2.47 6.59 0.64
N ASP A 230 2.13 5.35 0.33
CA ASP A 230 2.75 4.22 1.03
C ASP A 230 4.26 4.25 0.86
N MET A 231 4.97 3.79 1.89
CA MET A 231 6.36 3.44 1.72
C MET A 231 6.47 1.97 1.37
N GLN A 232 7.25 1.68 0.34
CA GLN A 232 7.45 0.34 -0.18
C GLN A 232 8.93 0.10 -0.45
N PHE A 233 9.43 -1.06 -0.05
CA PHE A 233 10.77 -1.53 -0.38
C PHE A 233 10.81 -3.05 -0.49
N ASP A 234 11.78 -3.57 -1.24
CA ASP A 234 11.96 -5.01 -1.44
C ASP A 234 13.27 -5.48 -0.80
N VAL A 235 13.21 -6.58 -0.05
CA VAL A 235 14.37 -7.27 0.52
C VAL A 235 14.21 -8.76 0.28
N ASP A 236 15.22 -9.39 -0.33
CA ASP A 236 15.26 -10.83 -0.60
C ASP A 236 14.00 -11.37 -1.32
N GLY A 237 13.44 -10.58 -2.24
CA GLY A 237 12.24 -10.94 -3.02
C GLY A 237 10.90 -10.78 -2.27
N VAL A 238 10.91 -10.20 -1.07
CA VAL A 238 9.73 -9.89 -0.27
C VAL A 238 9.48 -8.39 -0.27
N THR A 239 8.24 -8.00 -0.55
CA THR A 239 7.82 -6.59 -0.52
C THR A 239 7.37 -6.21 0.89
N TYR A 240 7.93 -5.14 1.43
CA TYR A 240 7.54 -4.56 2.71
C TYR A 240 6.78 -3.27 2.45
N VAL A 241 5.60 -3.15 3.04
CA VAL A 241 4.74 -1.98 2.84
C VAL A 241 4.39 -1.39 4.19
N LYS A 242 4.72 -0.11 4.38
CA LYS A 242 4.13 0.71 5.45
C LYS A 242 3.03 1.55 4.81
N PRO A 243 1.75 1.22 5.05
CA PRO A 243 0.65 2.01 4.52
C PRO A 243 0.77 3.47 4.94
N ALA A 244 0.41 4.37 4.02
CA ALA A 244 0.29 5.78 4.31
C ALA A 244 -0.59 6.02 5.53
N PRO A 245 -0.29 7.02 6.39
CA PRO A 245 -1.22 7.49 7.39
C PRO A 245 -2.61 7.76 6.79
N PRO A 246 -3.71 7.39 7.47
CA PRO A 246 -5.05 7.52 6.92
C PRO A 246 -5.40 8.99 6.65
N MET A 247 -6.07 9.24 5.51
CA MET A 247 -6.57 10.55 5.09
C MET A 247 -7.83 10.93 5.88
N GLY A 248 -7.68 11.07 7.21
CA GLY A 248 -8.77 11.39 8.13
C GLY A 248 -9.86 10.31 8.15
N ARG A 249 -11.11 10.73 7.89
CA ARG A 249 -12.27 9.82 7.88
C ARG A 249 -12.41 9.09 6.54
N LYS A 250 -13.19 8.00 6.56
CA LYS A 250 -13.59 7.27 5.34
C LYS A 250 -14.26 8.22 4.34
N SER A 251 -14.01 8.00 3.05
CA SER A 251 -14.65 8.80 1.99
C SER A 251 -16.15 8.52 1.93
N ASP A 252 -16.96 9.59 1.94
CA ASP A 252 -18.41 9.51 1.68
C ASP A 252 -18.70 9.29 0.17
N PHE A 253 -17.76 9.69 -0.70
CA PHE A 253 -17.88 9.54 -2.15
C PHE A 253 -17.51 8.12 -2.61
N PHE A 254 -16.39 7.59 -2.10
CA PHE A 254 -15.93 6.25 -2.42
C PHE A 254 -16.46 5.21 -1.40
N VAL A 255 -17.75 4.91 -1.48
CA VAL A 255 -18.47 3.99 -0.57
C VAL A 255 -17.83 2.60 -0.44
N ASN A 256 -17.09 2.17 -1.47
CA ASN A 256 -16.43 0.86 -1.54
C ASN A 256 -14.92 0.93 -1.31
N GLY A 257 -14.41 2.02 -0.74
CA GLY A 257 -12.97 2.26 -0.56
C GLY A 257 -12.40 3.14 -1.68
N ARG A 258 -11.38 3.92 -1.33
CA ARG A 258 -10.76 4.91 -2.23
C ARG A 258 -10.06 4.23 -3.42
N PRO A 259 -9.90 4.92 -4.56
CA PRO A 259 -9.19 4.38 -5.72
C PRO A 259 -7.76 3.99 -5.36
N ARG A 260 -7.33 2.83 -5.85
CA ARG A 260 -5.99 2.27 -5.64
C ARG A 260 -5.29 2.13 -6.98
N LYS A 261 -4.00 2.48 -7.01
CA LYS A 261 -3.11 2.25 -8.15
C LYS A 261 -3.02 0.75 -8.43
N ASP A 262 -2.76 0.39 -9.67
CA ASP A 262 -2.37 -0.96 -10.06
C ASP A 262 -1.00 -0.91 -10.73
N SER A 263 0.06 -1.24 -9.99
CA SER A 263 1.41 -1.39 -10.53
C SER A 263 1.79 -2.83 -10.88
N SER A 264 0.83 -3.76 -10.87
CA SER A 264 1.11 -5.18 -11.16
C SER A 264 1.58 -5.43 -12.60
N GLY A 265 1.34 -4.47 -13.50
CA GLY A 265 1.62 -4.59 -14.93
C GLY A 265 0.58 -5.42 -15.70
N LEU A 266 -0.43 -5.96 -15.01
CA LEU A 266 -1.50 -6.73 -15.64
C LEU A 266 -2.46 -5.80 -16.38
N LYS A 267 -2.59 -6.01 -17.69
CA LYS A 267 -3.60 -5.34 -18.53
C LYS A 267 -4.88 -6.16 -18.68
N HIS A 268 -4.76 -7.47 -18.52
CA HIS A 268 -5.82 -8.45 -18.60
C HIS A 268 -5.61 -9.49 -17.50
N CYS A 269 -6.70 -10.15 -17.09
CA CYS A 269 -6.61 -11.29 -16.16
C CYS A 269 -5.75 -12.39 -16.81
N PRO A 270 -4.69 -12.89 -16.12
CA PRO A 270 -3.92 -14.02 -16.62
C PRO A 270 -4.79 -15.26 -16.78
N PRO A 271 -4.36 -16.25 -17.60
CA PRO A 271 -5.07 -17.54 -17.68
C PRO A 271 -5.23 -18.17 -16.30
N VAL A 272 -6.46 -18.53 -15.94
CA VAL A 272 -6.84 -19.07 -14.62
C VAL A 272 -7.15 -20.56 -14.64
N ALA A 273 -7.03 -21.23 -15.78
CA ALA A 273 -7.36 -22.64 -15.93
C ALA A 273 -6.64 -23.26 -17.13
N LEU A 274 -6.40 -24.57 -17.04
CA LEU A 274 -6.07 -25.42 -18.17
C LEU A 274 -7.35 -26.16 -18.58
N THR A 275 -8.00 -25.70 -19.65
CA THR A 275 -9.24 -26.31 -20.13
C THR A 275 -8.95 -27.50 -21.04
N HIS A 276 -9.85 -28.47 -21.04
CA HIS A 276 -9.80 -29.60 -21.96
C HIS A 276 -11.21 -30.02 -22.34
N PRO A 277 -11.49 -30.40 -23.60
CA PRO A 277 -12.81 -30.92 -23.94
C PRO A 277 -13.12 -32.19 -23.12
N GLY A 278 -14.23 -32.18 -22.41
CA GLY A 278 -14.76 -33.29 -21.64
C GLY A 278 -15.74 -34.06 -22.51
N LEU A 279 -15.33 -35.24 -23.00
CA LEU A 279 -16.12 -36.04 -23.93
C LEU A 279 -16.51 -37.37 -23.29
N SER A 280 -17.79 -37.73 -23.39
CA SER A 280 -18.22 -39.12 -23.21
C SER A 280 -17.80 -39.95 -24.43
N LEU A 281 -17.77 -41.28 -24.31
CA LEU A 281 -17.47 -42.17 -25.44
C LEU A 281 -18.37 -41.89 -26.67
N ALA A 282 -19.65 -41.64 -26.42
CA ALA A 282 -20.62 -41.33 -27.48
C ALA A 282 -20.29 -40.01 -28.19
N GLU A 283 -19.96 -38.96 -27.43
CA GLU A 283 -19.59 -37.67 -28.02
C GLU A 283 -18.22 -37.71 -28.70
N TRP A 284 -17.26 -38.42 -28.13
CA TRP A 284 -15.95 -38.64 -28.76
C TRP A 284 -16.09 -39.32 -30.12
N THR A 285 -16.91 -40.38 -30.20
CA THR A 285 -17.17 -41.09 -31.46
C THR A 285 -17.82 -40.17 -32.49
N ARG A 286 -18.80 -39.36 -32.07
CA ARG A 286 -19.44 -38.37 -32.95
C ARG A 286 -18.45 -37.33 -33.44
N LEU A 287 -17.64 -36.75 -32.54
CA LEU A 287 -16.67 -35.71 -32.85
C LEU A 287 -15.51 -36.21 -33.70
N ARG A 288 -15.09 -37.46 -33.54
CA ARG A 288 -14.10 -38.09 -34.42
C ARG A 288 -14.57 -38.07 -35.88
N ASN A 289 -15.86 -38.31 -36.11
CA ASN A 289 -16.44 -38.19 -37.45
C ASN A 289 -16.52 -36.72 -37.92
N VAL A 290 -16.86 -35.78 -37.03
CA VAL A 290 -16.91 -34.34 -37.38
C VAL A 290 -15.54 -33.80 -37.78
N LEU A 291 -14.51 -34.19 -37.04
CA LEU A 291 -13.13 -33.75 -37.23
C LEU A 291 -12.36 -34.65 -38.21
N SER A 292 -13.05 -35.55 -38.93
CA SER A 292 -12.44 -36.45 -39.91
C SER A 292 -11.23 -37.26 -39.39
N GLY A 293 -11.30 -37.70 -38.12
CA GLY A 293 -10.23 -38.49 -37.50
C GLY A 293 -8.99 -37.70 -37.09
N ASP A 294 -9.11 -36.39 -36.85
CA ASP A 294 -8.02 -35.53 -36.38
C ASP A 294 -7.22 -36.19 -35.23
N PRO A 295 -5.88 -36.29 -35.34
CA PRO A 295 -5.03 -36.99 -34.38
C PRO A 295 -5.08 -36.38 -32.97
N GLY A 296 -5.51 -35.13 -32.82
CA GLY A 296 -5.68 -34.48 -31.52
C GLY A 296 -6.69 -35.17 -30.60
N LEU A 297 -7.63 -35.96 -31.14
CA LEU A 297 -8.57 -36.77 -30.34
C LEU A 297 -7.99 -38.12 -29.87
N GLY A 298 -6.78 -38.47 -30.30
CA GLY A 298 -6.19 -39.80 -30.10
C GLY A 298 -6.74 -40.86 -31.06
N GLU A 299 -6.08 -42.02 -31.13
CA GLU A 299 -6.53 -43.12 -32.01
C GLU A 299 -7.70 -43.89 -31.40
N THR A 300 -7.77 -44.03 -30.08
CA THR A 300 -8.91 -44.61 -29.37
C THR A 300 -9.44 -43.69 -28.26
N TYR A 301 -10.60 -44.02 -27.69
CA TYR A 301 -11.14 -43.28 -26.54
C TYR A 301 -10.26 -43.46 -25.30
N GLU A 302 -9.58 -44.60 -25.16
CA GLU A 302 -8.60 -44.83 -24.10
C GLU A 302 -7.41 -43.88 -24.24
N ASP A 303 -6.95 -43.60 -25.46
CA ASP A 303 -5.91 -42.58 -25.67
C ASP A 303 -6.38 -41.19 -25.28
N TRP A 304 -7.64 -40.86 -25.55
CA TRP A 304 -8.26 -39.60 -25.11
C TRP A 304 -8.32 -39.50 -23.57
N LEU A 305 -8.69 -40.59 -22.89
CA LEU A 305 -8.68 -40.63 -21.42
C LEU A 305 -7.27 -40.51 -20.84
N ARG A 306 -6.25 -41.10 -21.49
CA ARG A 306 -4.85 -40.93 -21.10
C ARG A 306 -4.39 -39.48 -21.29
N GLN A 307 -4.77 -38.81 -22.38
CA GLN A 307 -4.48 -37.39 -22.58
C GLN A 307 -5.13 -36.53 -21.49
N LYS A 308 -6.40 -36.79 -21.16
CA LYS A 308 -7.09 -36.12 -20.06
C LYS A 308 -6.37 -36.33 -18.72
N ALA A 309 -5.97 -37.57 -18.41
CA ALA A 309 -5.25 -37.90 -17.18
C ALA A 309 -3.90 -37.15 -17.09
N LYS A 310 -3.14 -37.12 -18.18
CA LYS A 310 -1.92 -36.29 -18.26
C LYS A 310 -2.24 -34.81 -18.06
N GLY A 311 -3.33 -34.30 -18.62
CA GLY A 311 -3.75 -32.91 -18.40
C GLY A 311 -4.00 -32.58 -16.93
N VAL A 312 -4.61 -33.51 -16.18
CA VAL A 312 -4.80 -33.36 -14.72
C VAL A 312 -3.47 -33.22 -14.00
N GLU A 313 -2.45 -33.99 -14.37
CA GLU A 313 -1.10 -33.90 -13.79
C GLU A 313 -0.40 -32.55 -14.05
N HIS A 314 -0.81 -31.83 -15.11
CA HIS A 314 -0.28 -30.49 -15.42
C HIS A 314 -1.09 -29.36 -14.76
N GLY A 315 -2.22 -29.67 -14.13
CA GLY A 315 -3.01 -28.69 -13.38
C GLY A 315 -2.22 -28.14 -12.19
N THR A 316 -2.32 -26.84 -11.95
CA THR A 316 -1.71 -26.19 -10.79
C THR A 316 -2.75 -25.42 -9.98
N PRO A 317 -2.47 -25.05 -8.72
CA PRO A 317 -3.34 -24.15 -7.98
C PRO A 317 -3.61 -22.80 -8.68
N MET A 318 -2.69 -22.32 -9.53
CA MET A 318 -2.85 -21.08 -10.30
C MET A 318 -3.60 -21.28 -11.63
N ALA A 319 -3.72 -22.53 -12.09
CA ALA A 319 -4.40 -22.91 -13.31
C ALA A 319 -4.92 -24.35 -13.18
N PRO A 320 -6.03 -24.58 -12.44
CA PRO A 320 -6.61 -25.91 -12.30
C PRO A 320 -6.97 -26.50 -13.67
N PHE A 321 -6.83 -27.82 -13.79
CA PHE A 321 -7.29 -28.54 -14.98
C PHE A 321 -8.80 -28.72 -14.94
N ILE A 322 -9.50 -28.28 -15.98
CA ILE A 322 -10.96 -28.28 -16.03
C ILE A 322 -11.45 -28.99 -17.30
N PRO A 323 -12.03 -30.20 -17.18
CA PRO A 323 -12.72 -30.83 -18.29
C PRO A 323 -14.05 -30.12 -18.55
N VAL A 324 -14.19 -29.52 -19.72
CA VAL A 324 -15.39 -28.79 -20.14
C VAL A 324 -16.27 -29.69 -20.97
N ALA A 325 -17.45 -30.07 -20.48
CA ALA A 325 -18.37 -30.93 -21.21
C ALA A 325 -18.68 -30.37 -22.60
N VAL A 326 -18.37 -31.12 -23.66
CA VAL A 326 -18.64 -30.76 -25.06
C VAL A 326 -19.51 -31.82 -25.71
N THR A 327 -20.47 -31.38 -26.51
CA THR A 327 -21.32 -32.24 -27.32
C THR A 327 -21.20 -31.87 -28.81
N ALA A 328 -21.30 -32.88 -29.68
CA ALA A 328 -21.01 -32.72 -31.10
C ALA A 328 -22.01 -31.82 -31.84
N ALA A 329 -23.28 -31.82 -31.43
CA ALA A 329 -24.32 -31.05 -32.11
C ALA A 329 -24.15 -29.52 -31.91
N PRO A 330 -24.06 -29.00 -30.68
CA PRO A 330 -23.72 -27.59 -30.44
C PRO A 330 -22.40 -27.15 -31.06
N PHE A 331 -21.37 -28.01 -31.03
CA PHE A 331 -20.08 -27.70 -31.67
C PHE A 331 -20.20 -27.53 -33.18
N LYS A 332 -20.94 -28.40 -33.88
CA LYS A 332 -21.20 -28.25 -35.33
C LYS A 332 -21.92 -26.95 -35.67
N ILE A 333 -22.91 -26.56 -34.86
CA ILE A 333 -23.62 -25.30 -35.04
C ILE A 333 -22.64 -24.14 -34.89
N TRP A 334 -21.83 -24.16 -33.83
CA TRP A 334 -20.82 -23.12 -33.59
C TRP A 334 -19.80 -23.01 -34.73
N LEU A 335 -19.29 -24.13 -35.26
CA LEU A 335 -18.39 -24.14 -36.43
C LEU A 335 -19.01 -23.42 -37.63
N ALA A 336 -20.29 -23.70 -37.92
CA ALA A 336 -21.00 -23.07 -39.04
C ALA A 336 -21.24 -21.57 -38.79
N THR A 337 -21.61 -21.19 -37.57
CA THR A 337 -21.85 -19.80 -37.17
C THR A 337 -20.57 -18.96 -37.23
N GLU A 338 -19.48 -19.45 -36.65
CA GLU A 338 -18.18 -18.75 -36.58
C GLU A 338 -17.32 -18.95 -37.84
N ARG A 339 -17.81 -19.72 -38.82
CA ARG A 339 -17.10 -20.07 -40.07
C ARG A 339 -15.71 -20.66 -39.82
N GLN A 340 -15.59 -21.49 -38.78
CA GLN A 340 -14.34 -22.13 -38.38
C GLN A 340 -14.17 -23.49 -39.07
N PRO A 341 -12.94 -23.89 -39.42
CA PRO A 341 -12.68 -25.23 -39.93
C PRO A 341 -12.85 -26.27 -38.82
N ALA A 342 -13.34 -27.46 -39.16
CA ALA A 342 -13.52 -28.59 -38.25
C ALA A 342 -12.17 -29.23 -37.89
N THR A 343 -11.42 -28.59 -36.98
CA THR A 343 -10.10 -29.04 -36.50
C THR A 343 -10.13 -29.27 -34.99
N PHE A 344 -9.15 -30.00 -34.46
CA PHE A 344 -8.98 -30.12 -33.02
C PHE A 344 -8.75 -28.76 -32.33
N GLY A 345 -8.01 -27.85 -32.96
CA GLY A 345 -7.85 -26.47 -32.47
C GLY A 345 -9.18 -25.72 -32.32
N ALA A 346 -10.11 -25.90 -33.26
CA ALA A 346 -11.44 -25.33 -33.16
C ALA A 346 -12.26 -25.94 -32.00
N LEU A 347 -12.10 -27.24 -31.73
CA LEU A 347 -12.72 -27.90 -30.57
C LEU A 347 -12.17 -27.34 -29.24
N LEU A 348 -10.86 -27.08 -29.15
CA LEU A 348 -10.25 -26.43 -27.98
C LEU A 348 -10.80 -25.00 -27.78
N ASN A 349 -10.88 -24.21 -28.85
CA ASN A 349 -11.44 -22.85 -28.79
C ASN A 349 -12.92 -22.86 -28.37
N TYR A 350 -13.70 -23.82 -28.87
CA TYR A 350 -15.08 -23.99 -28.46
C TYR A 350 -15.20 -24.33 -26.96
N ALA A 351 -14.39 -25.28 -26.47
CA ALA A 351 -14.34 -25.62 -25.05
C ALA A 351 -13.93 -24.41 -24.18
N ASN A 352 -12.99 -23.58 -24.64
CA ASN A 352 -12.62 -22.33 -23.99
C ASN A 352 -13.79 -21.35 -23.91
N GLY A 353 -14.57 -21.19 -24.97
CA GLY A 353 -15.75 -20.32 -24.97
C GLY A 353 -16.84 -20.80 -23.99
N LEU A 354 -17.06 -22.11 -23.90
CA LEU A 354 -17.98 -22.70 -22.92
C LEU A 354 -17.48 -22.48 -21.48
N PHE A 355 -16.18 -22.63 -21.25
CA PHE A 355 -15.56 -22.32 -19.96
C PHE A 355 -15.75 -20.85 -19.58
N ASP A 356 -15.39 -19.92 -20.46
CA ASP A 356 -15.53 -18.47 -20.22
C ASP A 356 -16.99 -18.09 -19.90
N THR A 357 -17.95 -18.68 -20.63
CA THR A 357 -19.39 -18.48 -20.35
C THR A 357 -19.76 -18.92 -18.93
N ARG A 358 -19.35 -20.13 -18.52
CA ARG A 358 -19.64 -20.66 -17.17
C ARG A 358 -18.93 -19.86 -16.08
N LEU A 359 -17.69 -19.45 -16.34
CA LEU A 359 -16.89 -18.65 -15.41
C LEU A 359 -17.55 -17.30 -15.15
N ARG A 360 -18.03 -16.61 -16.20
CA ARG A 360 -18.74 -15.33 -16.08
C ARG A 360 -20.03 -15.45 -15.27
N VAL A 361 -20.78 -16.55 -15.44
CA VAL A 361 -21.99 -16.82 -14.65
C VAL A 361 -21.65 -16.94 -13.16
N LEU A 362 -20.61 -17.71 -12.80
CA LEU A 362 -20.15 -17.82 -11.41
C LEU A 362 -19.64 -16.49 -10.87
N LEU A 363 -18.85 -15.75 -11.65
CA LEU A 363 -18.32 -14.45 -11.25
C LEU A 363 -19.44 -13.45 -10.96
N ALA A 364 -20.47 -13.40 -11.81
CA ALA A 364 -21.64 -12.57 -11.59
C ALA A 364 -22.49 -13.03 -10.40
N GLY A 365 -22.45 -14.32 -10.07
CA GLY A 365 -23.14 -14.92 -8.93
C GLY A 365 -22.38 -14.84 -7.61
N ALA A 366 -21.09 -14.48 -7.62
CA ALA A 366 -20.23 -14.46 -6.45
C ALA A 366 -20.62 -13.34 -5.48
N ARG A 367 -20.52 -13.62 -4.17
CA ARG A 367 -21.07 -12.71 -3.13
C ARG A 367 -20.08 -12.46 -2.02
N GLU A 368 -20.17 -11.28 -1.42
CA GLU A 368 -19.41 -10.96 -0.22
C GLU A 368 -19.85 -11.84 0.96
N ARG A 369 -18.89 -12.42 1.66
CA ARG A 369 -19.08 -13.08 2.93
C ARG A 369 -19.09 -12.02 4.03
N THR A 370 -20.29 -11.74 4.53
CA THR A 370 -20.54 -10.88 5.69
C THR A 370 -21.06 -11.73 6.85
N THR A 371 -21.20 -11.13 8.04
CA THR A 371 -21.82 -11.79 9.19
C THR A 371 -23.28 -12.19 8.97
N LYS A 372 -23.95 -11.63 7.94
CA LYS A 372 -25.34 -11.92 7.57
C LYS A 372 -25.46 -12.83 6.35
N THR A 373 -24.36 -13.18 5.70
CA THR A 373 -24.38 -13.99 4.48
C THR A 373 -24.76 -15.43 4.84
N LEU A 374 -25.82 -15.95 4.20
CA LEU A 374 -26.18 -17.37 4.32
C LEU A 374 -25.09 -18.22 3.68
N LEU A 375 -24.51 -19.15 4.44
CA LEU A 375 -23.43 -20.00 3.99
C LEU A 375 -23.99 -21.30 3.41
N PRO A 376 -23.69 -21.64 2.14
CA PRO A 376 -24.07 -22.94 1.59
C PRO A 376 -23.19 -24.05 2.19
N PRO A 377 -23.62 -25.33 2.12
CA PRO A 377 -22.85 -26.44 2.69
C PRO A 377 -21.44 -26.59 2.09
N ARG A 378 -21.25 -26.20 0.83
CA ARG A 378 -19.95 -26.25 0.14
C ARG A 378 -19.79 -25.03 -0.77
N TYR A 379 -18.65 -24.36 -0.68
CA TYR A 379 -18.33 -23.20 -1.52
C TYR A 379 -16.82 -23.02 -1.66
N VAL A 380 -16.41 -22.23 -2.65
CA VAL A 380 -15.05 -21.67 -2.71
C VAL A 380 -15.04 -20.30 -2.04
N LEU A 381 -14.05 -20.05 -1.20
CA LEU A 381 -13.84 -18.76 -0.54
C LEU A 381 -12.56 -18.12 -1.06
N ALA A 382 -12.66 -16.89 -1.57
CA ALA A 382 -11.53 -16.03 -1.86
C ALA A 382 -11.39 -14.95 -0.79
N VAL A 383 -10.26 -14.88 -0.09
CA VAL A 383 -9.96 -13.81 0.85
C VAL A 383 -8.85 -12.94 0.26
N THR A 384 -9.04 -11.63 0.28
CA THR A 384 -8.01 -10.68 -0.18
C THR A 384 -7.71 -9.70 0.95
N GLN A 385 -6.45 -9.58 1.31
CA GLN A 385 -5.95 -8.54 2.18
C GLN A 385 -5.55 -7.35 1.29
N GLU A 386 -6.32 -6.27 1.38
CA GLU A 386 -5.99 -5.01 0.69
C GLU A 386 -4.90 -4.29 1.47
N ILE A 387 -3.76 -4.03 0.83
CA ILE A 387 -2.58 -3.42 1.47
C ILE A 387 -2.21 -2.10 0.78
N GLY A 388 -2.41 -1.00 1.49
CA GLY A 388 -2.04 0.35 1.06
C GLY A 388 -2.84 0.87 -0.13
N GLN A 389 -2.24 1.80 -0.87
CA GLN A 389 -2.72 2.51 -2.05
C GLN A 389 -2.50 1.73 -3.36
N ASP A 390 -1.73 0.64 -3.37
CA ASP A 390 -1.42 -0.13 -4.59
C ASP A 390 -1.92 -1.58 -4.52
N ARG A 391 -2.78 -1.97 -5.46
CA ARG A 391 -3.34 -3.32 -5.59
C ARG A 391 -2.28 -4.38 -5.81
N ALA A 392 -1.13 -4.02 -6.38
CA ALA A 392 -0.01 -4.95 -6.57
C ALA A 392 0.50 -5.53 -5.23
N ASN A 393 0.21 -4.88 -4.11
CA ASN A 393 0.64 -5.31 -2.78
C ASN A 393 -0.37 -6.24 -2.09
N ASP A 394 -1.52 -6.51 -2.72
CA ASP A 394 -2.54 -7.38 -2.14
C ASP A 394 -2.06 -8.82 -2.02
N VAL A 395 -2.51 -9.47 -0.96
CA VAL A 395 -2.25 -10.89 -0.71
C VAL A 395 -3.58 -11.62 -0.61
N SER A 396 -3.70 -12.73 -1.33
CA SER A 396 -4.93 -13.50 -1.41
C SER A 396 -4.74 -14.97 -1.08
N ASP A 397 -5.79 -15.50 -0.45
CA ASP A 397 -5.95 -16.91 -0.09
C ASP A 397 -7.21 -17.44 -0.78
N ILE A 398 -7.17 -18.69 -1.23
CA ILE A 398 -8.32 -19.39 -1.82
C ILE A 398 -8.46 -20.74 -1.11
N ALA A 399 -9.67 -21.07 -0.69
CA ALA A 399 -9.96 -22.35 -0.06
C ALA A 399 -11.32 -22.91 -0.48
N ILE A 400 -11.45 -24.24 -0.43
CA ILE A 400 -12.74 -24.92 -0.51
C ILE A 400 -13.24 -25.12 0.92
N VAL A 401 -14.46 -24.69 1.20
CA VAL A 401 -15.04 -24.70 2.54
C VAL A 401 -16.26 -25.62 2.57
N HIS A 402 -16.31 -26.48 3.58
CA HIS A 402 -17.44 -27.36 3.87
C HIS A 402 -18.04 -27.00 5.23
N GLU A 403 -19.29 -26.54 5.24
CA GLU A 403 -20.08 -26.31 6.45
C GLU A 403 -20.83 -27.58 6.81
N LEU A 404 -20.52 -28.16 7.96
CA LEU A 404 -21.15 -29.39 8.44
C LEU A 404 -22.40 -29.09 9.26
N LEU A 405 -23.35 -30.01 9.27
CA LEU A 405 -24.63 -29.87 10.01
C LEU A 405 -24.46 -29.74 11.53
N ASN A 406 -23.30 -30.17 12.06
CA ASN A 406 -22.94 -30.02 13.47
C ASN A 406 -22.38 -28.62 13.82
N GLY A 407 -22.31 -27.71 12.85
CA GLY A 407 -21.75 -26.36 13.01
C GLY A 407 -20.22 -26.29 12.88
N GLU A 408 -19.55 -27.39 12.55
CA GLU A 408 -18.11 -27.41 12.27
C GLU A 408 -17.83 -26.99 10.82
N THR A 409 -16.79 -26.18 10.63
CA THR A 409 -16.32 -25.75 9.31
C THR A 409 -15.01 -26.47 8.98
N LYS A 410 -14.97 -27.19 7.85
CA LYS A 410 -13.74 -27.76 7.30
C LYS A 410 -13.22 -26.91 6.15
N ILE A 411 -11.96 -26.49 6.23
CA ILE A 411 -11.31 -25.63 5.24
C ILE A 411 -10.20 -26.44 4.58
N TYR A 412 -10.23 -26.49 3.24
CA TYR A 412 -9.20 -27.11 2.41
C TYR A 412 -8.48 -26.01 1.63
N PRO A 413 -7.27 -25.60 2.06
CA PRO A 413 -6.51 -24.57 1.36
C PRO A 413 -6.20 -24.99 -0.08
N VAL A 414 -6.38 -24.05 -1.00
CA VAL A 414 -6.01 -24.20 -2.42
C VAL A 414 -4.79 -23.33 -2.71
N LEU A 415 -4.82 -22.09 -2.25
CA LEU A 415 -3.74 -21.12 -2.31
C LEU A 415 -3.66 -20.36 -1.00
N GLU A 416 -2.44 -20.13 -0.53
CA GLU A 416 -2.17 -19.34 0.67
C GLU A 416 -1.07 -18.33 0.39
N ASN A 417 -1.24 -17.12 0.90
CA ASN A 417 -0.27 -16.03 0.82
C ASN A 417 0.19 -15.69 -0.61
N VAL A 418 -0.69 -15.71 -1.60
CA VAL A 418 -0.30 -15.37 -2.98
C VAL A 418 -0.43 -13.87 -3.21
N ARG A 419 0.62 -13.23 -3.74
CA ARG A 419 0.58 -11.83 -4.16
C ARG A 419 -0.37 -11.68 -5.36
N MET A 420 -1.61 -11.28 -5.09
CA MET A 420 -2.71 -11.29 -6.05
C MET A 420 -3.83 -10.37 -5.57
N PHE A 421 -4.22 -9.42 -6.41
CA PHE A 421 -5.36 -8.55 -6.10
C PHE A 421 -6.70 -9.25 -6.29
N HIS A 422 -7.72 -8.65 -5.68
CA HIS A 422 -9.02 -9.26 -5.49
C HIS A 422 -9.69 -9.79 -6.77
N GLU A 423 -9.72 -9.00 -7.83
CA GLU A 423 -10.41 -9.38 -9.06
C GLU A 423 -9.75 -10.60 -9.73
N TYR A 424 -8.43 -10.74 -9.64
CA TYR A 424 -7.73 -11.93 -10.10
C TYR A 424 -8.04 -13.12 -9.19
N ALA A 425 -7.94 -12.96 -7.86
CA ALA A 425 -8.25 -14.02 -6.89
C ALA A 425 -9.68 -14.54 -7.03
N LEU A 426 -10.64 -13.65 -7.25
CA LEU A 426 -12.05 -14.02 -7.46
C LEU A 426 -12.26 -14.81 -8.76
N THR A 427 -11.58 -14.40 -9.84
CA THR A 427 -11.64 -15.12 -11.12
C THR A 427 -11.05 -16.52 -10.99
N LEU A 428 -9.91 -16.66 -10.29
CA LEU A 428 -9.27 -17.95 -10.03
C LEU A 428 -10.11 -18.83 -9.09
N ALA A 429 -10.78 -18.26 -8.09
CA ALA A 429 -11.71 -18.98 -7.22
C ALA A 429 -12.90 -19.53 -8.01
N CYS A 430 -13.42 -18.80 -9.00
CA CYS A 430 -14.45 -19.31 -9.90
C CYS A 430 -13.94 -20.48 -10.76
N ALA A 431 -12.68 -20.46 -11.20
CA ALA A 431 -12.09 -21.58 -11.90
C ALA A 431 -11.99 -22.83 -11.00
N HIS A 432 -11.57 -22.67 -9.74
CA HIS A 432 -11.58 -23.76 -8.75
C HIS A 432 -12.98 -24.27 -8.43
N ALA A 433 -13.99 -23.40 -8.41
CA ALA A 433 -15.38 -23.83 -8.25
C ALA A 433 -15.82 -24.73 -9.41
N LEU A 434 -15.50 -24.36 -10.66
CA LEU A 434 -15.77 -25.20 -11.83
C LEU A 434 -15.01 -26.52 -11.82
N ALA A 435 -13.74 -26.51 -11.39
CA ALA A 435 -12.92 -27.72 -11.27
C ALA A 435 -13.48 -28.72 -10.26
N ASN A 436 -14.19 -28.23 -9.24
CA ASN A 436 -14.75 -29.02 -8.14
C ASN A 436 -16.28 -29.19 -8.23
N GLU A 437 -16.88 -28.82 -9.35
CA GLU A 437 -18.33 -28.88 -9.59
C GLU A 437 -19.16 -28.15 -8.50
N LEU A 438 -18.65 -27.00 -8.05
CA LEU A 438 -19.29 -26.12 -7.07
C LEU A 438 -19.97 -24.93 -7.77
N GLU A 439 -21.15 -24.56 -7.27
CA GLU A 439 -21.97 -23.48 -7.85
C GLU A 439 -21.85 -22.15 -7.10
N THR A 440 -21.18 -22.13 -5.94
CA THR A 440 -21.09 -20.93 -5.10
C THR A 440 -19.64 -20.53 -4.83
N VAL A 441 -19.37 -19.26 -5.07
CA VAL A 441 -18.13 -18.57 -4.71
C VAL A 441 -18.47 -17.43 -3.76
N LEU A 442 -17.85 -17.43 -2.59
CA LEU A 442 -17.90 -16.32 -1.65
C LEU A 442 -16.56 -15.59 -1.63
N TRP A 443 -16.58 -14.31 -1.32
CA TRP A 443 -15.37 -13.51 -1.21
C TRP A 443 -15.36 -12.59 0.00
N GLN A 444 -14.17 -12.23 0.48
CA GLN A 444 -14.00 -11.30 1.59
C GLN A 444 -12.78 -10.40 1.36
N LYS A 445 -12.94 -9.11 1.64
CA LYS A 445 -11.84 -8.15 1.65
C LYS A 445 -11.48 -7.78 3.08
N ASN A 446 -10.25 -8.08 3.48
CA ASN A 446 -9.68 -7.52 4.70
C ASN A 446 -9.06 -6.16 4.38
N ARG A 447 -9.65 -5.09 4.92
CA ARG A 447 -9.27 -3.69 4.68
C ARG A 447 -8.51 -3.05 5.83
N THR A 448 -8.04 -3.83 6.81
CA THR A 448 -7.31 -3.28 7.97
C THR A 448 -6.16 -2.37 7.56
N TYR A 449 -5.50 -2.68 6.44
CA TYR A 449 -4.39 -1.89 5.89
C TYR A 449 -4.70 -1.29 4.52
N GLY A 450 -5.95 -1.37 4.07
CA GLY A 450 -6.36 -0.89 2.75
C GLY A 450 -6.56 0.63 2.76
N TRP A 451 -6.39 1.26 1.60
CA TRP A 451 -6.65 2.68 1.41
C TRP A 451 -8.15 3.00 1.58
N SER A 452 -8.50 3.77 2.64
CA SER A 452 -9.89 3.98 3.08
C SER A 452 -10.31 5.44 3.22
#